data_AF-A0A3P1XRL3-F1
#
_entry.id   AF-A0A3P1XRL3-F1
#
_cell.length_a   1.000
_cell.length_b   1.000
_cell.length_c   1.000
_cell.angle_alpha   90.00
_cell.angle_beta   90.00
_cell.angle_gamma   90.00
#
_symmetry.space_group_name_H-M   'P 1'
#
loop_
_entity.id
_entity.type
_entity.pdbx_description
1 polymer ?
#
loop_
_entity_poly.entity_id
_entity_poly.type
_entity_poly.pdbx_seq_one_letter_code
_entity_poly.pdbx_strand_id
1 'polypeptide(L)'
;MKRTKQLSIWIIAFWMAIAAGAAMAQGANMNRYITLTVKSGQDIKLSFRAAAANTPVRVVSGSKSTDVTVGSSWNQIQTFKSDGTTMTVYGDIIGFGCMENGSRLTALDIAHNTQLKELYCYENQLTALNASGCTQL
;
A
#
# COMPACT_ATOMS: atom_id res chain seq x y z
N MET A 1 36.70 -18.12 -33.09
CA MET A 1 37.91 -17.37 -32.69
C MET A 1 37.69 -15.88 -32.95
N LYS A 2 37.69 -15.06 -31.87
CA LYS A 2 37.88 -13.57 -31.79
C LYS A 2 36.94 -12.67 -32.64
N ARG A 3 35.96 -11.97 -32.05
CA ARG A 3 35.98 -10.70 -31.24
C ARG A 3 35.82 -9.45 -32.12
N THR A 4 34.74 -8.69 -31.91
CA THR A 4 34.62 -7.20 -31.87
C THR A 4 33.13 -6.80 -31.94
N LYS A 5 32.54 -5.85 -31.22
CA LYS A 5 32.87 -4.99 -30.06
C LYS A 5 31.50 -4.59 -29.46
N GLN A 6 31.37 -4.56 -28.14
CA GLN A 6 30.31 -3.83 -27.46
C GLN A 6 30.45 -2.33 -27.75
N LEU A 7 29.34 -1.63 -28.02
CA LEU A 7 29.24 -0.18 -27.88
C LEU A 7 28.01 0.15 -27.03
N SER A 8 28.27 0.64 -25.84
CA SER A 8 27.30 1.20 -24.89
C SER A 8 26.86 2.59 -25.35
N ILE A 9 25.61 3.00 -25.10
CA ILE A 9 25.23 4.35 -24.62
C ILE A 9 23.83 4.23 -23.98
N TRP A 10 23.76 4.68 -22.74
CA TRP A 10 22.56 4.86 -21.95
C TRP A 10 21.99 6.28 -22.14
N ILE A 11 20.71 6.45 -21.78
CA ILE A 11 20.04 7.68 -21.29
C ILE A 11 19.10 8.42 -22.25
N ILE A 12 17.81 8.15 -22.01
CA ILE A 12 16.69 9.07 -21.78
C ILE A 12 16.40 10.10 -22.89
N ALA A 13 15.43 9.75 -23.74
CA ALA A 13 14.65 10.75 -24.46
C ALA A 13 13.68 11.43 -23.48
N PHE A 14 14.13 12.54 -22.88
CA PHE A 14 13.26 13.49 -22.17
C PHE A 14 12.52 14.31 -23.22
N TRP A 15 11.38 13.78 -23.69
CA TRP A 15 10.44 14.59 -24.45
C TRP A 15 9.74 15.55 -23.49
N MET A 16 10.10 16.83 -23.56
CA MET A 16 9.25 17.90 -23.08
C MET A 16 7.96 17.88 -23.90
N ALA A 17 6.85 17.52 -23.25
CA ALA A 17 5.52 17.86 -23.71
C ALA A 17 4.82 18.62 -22.58
N ILE A 18 4.67 19.93 -22.77
CA ILE A 18 3.71 20.73 -22.03
C ILE A 18 2.33 20.30 -22.52
N ALA A 19 1.60 19.55 -21.70
CA ALA A 19 0.16 19.41 -21.83
C ALA A 19 -0.46 19.95 -20.54
N ALA A 20 -1.10 21.12 -20.64
CA ALA A 20 -2.03 21.58 -19.63
C ALA A 20 -3.16 20.53 -19.48
N GLY A 21 -3.44 20.11 -18.24
CA GLY A 21 -4.74 19.54 -17.90
C GLY A 21 -4.95 18.03 -18.03
N ALA A 22 -3.90 17.20 -18.00
CA ALA A 22 -4.07 15.79 -17.66
C ALA A 22 -3.12 15.45 -16.51
N ALA A 23 -3.64 15.43 -15.28
CA ALA A 23 -2.95 14.76 -14.19
C ALA A 23 -2.74 13.31 -14.64
N MET A 24 -1.51 12.94 -15.00
CA MET A 24 -1.17 11.53 -15.17
C MET A 24 -1.61 10.83 -13.89
N ALA A 25 -2.49 9.83 -14.00
CA ALA A 25 -2.87 9.01 -12.87
C ALA A 25 -1.61 8.29 -12.39
N GLN A 26 -0.90 8.89 -11.43
CA GLN A 26 0.27 8.28 -10.85
C GLN A 26 -0.20 7.03 -10.10
N GLY A 27 0.47 5.89 -10.28
CA GLY A 27 0.16 4.67 -9.54
C GLY A 27 0.47 4.83 -8.05
N ALA A 28 0.00 3.88 -7.23
CA ALA A 28 0.31 3.87 -5.80
C ALA A 28 1.81 3.88 -5.55
N ASN A 29 2.26 4.58 -4.50
CA ASN A 29 3.64 4.55 -4.07
C ASN A 29 4.02 3.18 -3.52
N MET A 30 4.83 2.43 -4.27
CA MET A 30 5.23 1.06 -3.92
C MET A 30 6.35 0.99 -2.88
N ASN A 31 6.97 2.12 -2.51
CA ASN A 31 8.04 2.16 -1.50
C ASN A 31 7.50 2.32 -0.07
N ARG A 32 6.23 2.74 0.08
CA ARG A 32 5.56 2.82 1.38
C ARG A 32 4.47 1.77 1.43
N TYR A 33 4.59 0.88 2.42
CA TYR A 33 3.65 -0.23 2.55
C TYR A 33 3.41 -0.66 3.98
N ILE A 34 2.32 -1.39 4.13
CA ILE A 34 1.90 -2.09 5.35
C ILE A 34 1.68 -3.55 4.98
N THR A 35 2.21 -4.47 5.78
CA THR A 35 2.02 -5.90 5.58
C THR A 35 1.16 -6.48 6.68
N LEU A 36 0.20 -7.30 6.28
CA LEU A 36 -0.72 -8.01 7.16
C LEU A 36 -0.52 -9.51 6.98
N THR A 37 -0.48 -10.25 8.09
CA THR A 37 -0.64 -11.70 8.06
C THR A 37 -2.11 -12.04 8.24
N VAL A 38 -2.70 -12.60 7.19
CA VAL A 38 -4.14 -12.86 7.08
C VAL A 38 -4.41 -14.35 6.86
N LYS A 39 -5.60 -14.82 7.21
CA LYS A 39 -6.06 -16.15 6.79
C LYS A 39 -6.49 -16.09 5.32
N SER A 40 -6.03 -17.02 4.49
CA SER A 40 -6.42 -17.10 3.08
C SER A 40 -7.92 -17.40 2.93
N GLY A 41 -8.54 -16.85 1.89
CA GLY A 41 -9.96 -17.02 1.58
C GLY A 41 -10.91 -16.24 2.50
N GLN A 42 -10.39 -15.34 3.34
CA GLN A 42 -11.18 -14.55 4.29
C GLN A 42 -11.41 -13.13 3.80
N ASP A 43 -12.49 -12.54 4.29
CA ASP A 43 -12.82 -11.15 4.08
C ASP A 43 -12.07 -10.30 5.11
N ILE A 44 -11.25 -9.37 4.65
CA ILE A 44 -10.43 -8.50 5.47
C ILE A 44 -10.95 -7.07 5.35
N LYS A 45 -11.38 -6.51 6.47
CA LYS A 45 -11.90 -5.14 6.58
C LYS A 45 -10.74 -4.16 6.75
N LEU A 46 -10.65 -3.19 5.85
CA LEU A 46 -9.64 -2.12 5.90
C LEU A 46 -10.27 -0.76 5.62
N SER A 47 -9.71 0.28 6.23
CA SER A 47 -10.01 1.68 5.92
C SER A 47 -8.72 2.49 5.86
N PHE A 48 -8.76 3.61 5.14
CA PHE A 48 -7.60 4.40 4.79
C PHE A 48 -7.92 5.89 4.89
N ARG A 49 -6.88 6.66 5.18
CA ARG A 49 -6.86 8.11 5.05
C ARG A 49 -5.51 8.55 4.51
N ALA A 50 -5.50 9.49 3.58
CA ALA A 50 -4.30 10.05 2.98
C ALA A 50 -4.16 11.54 3.33
N ALA A 51 -2.99 12.11 3.04
CA ALA A 51 -2.77 13.55 3.24
C ALA A 51 -3.42 14.40 2.14
N ALA A 52 -3.55 13.85 0.93
CA ALA A 52 -4.13 14.52 -0.23
C ALA A 52 -5.36 13.76 -0.76
N ALA A 53 -6.30 14.48 -1.35
CA ALA A 53 -7.39 13.87 -2.09
C ALA A 53 -6.85 13.11 -3.31
N ASN A 54 -7.60 12.10 -3.75
CA ASN A 54 -7.26 11.27 -4.91
C ASN A 54 -5.91 10.54 -4.81
N THR A 55 -5.48 10.19 -3.58
CA THR A 55 -4.24 9.45 -3.37
C THR A 55 -4.42 7.98 -3.79
N PRO A 56 -3.62 7.46 -4.73
CA PRO A 56 -3.69 6.07 -5.16
C PRO A 56 -3.12 5.14 -4.09
N VAL A 57 -3.87 4.08 -3.77
CA VAL A 57 -3.48 3.01 -2.86
C VAL A 57 -3.73 1.68 -3.55
N ARG A 58 -2.79 0.75 -3.41
CA ARG A 58 -2.89 -0.59 -3.99
C ARG A 58 -2.91 -1.63 -2.89
N VAL A 59 -3.94 -2.46 -2.86
CA VAL A 59 -4.05 -3.61 -1.96
C VAL A 59 -3.72 -4.86 -2.76
N VAL A 60 -2.66 -5.55 -2.37
CA VAL A 60 -2.24 -6.82 -2.95
C VAL A 60 -2.46 -7.92 -1.92
N SER A 61 -3.16 -8.99 -2.28
CA SER A 61 -3.18 -10.23 -1.50
C SER A 61 -2.98 -11.36 -2.48
N GLY A 62 -1.97 -12.21 -2.23
CA GLY A 62 -1.56 -13.30 -3.12
C GLY A 62 -1.54 -12.92 -4.60
N SER A 63 -2.50 -13.43 -5.39
CA SER A 63 -2.58 -13.18 -6.84
C SER A 63 -3.45 -11.97 -7.21
N LYS A 64 -4.20 -11.43 -6.25
CA LYS A 64 -5.12 -10.31 -6.45
C LYS A 64 -4.45 -8.98 -6.16
N SER A 65 -4.73 -8.01 -7.02
CA SER A 65 -4.38 -6.60 -6.83
C SER A 65 -5.63 -5.75 -7.04
N THR A 66 -5.87 -4.81 -6.14
CA THR A 66 -7.00 -3.88 -6.20
C THR A 66 -6.50 -2.48 -5.92
N ASP A 67 -6.80 -1.56 -6.83
CA ASP A 67 -6.48 -0.15 -6.67
C ASP A 67 -7.68 0.59 -6.08
N VAL A 68 -7.41 1.46 -5.11
CA VAL A 68 -8.40 2.30 -4.44
C VAL A 68 -7.89 3.74 -4.40
N THR A 69 -8.83 4.67 -4.54
CA THR A 69 -8.54 6.10 -4.44
C THR A 69 -8.91 6.57 -3.04
N VAL A 70 -7.94 7.12 -2.31
CA VAL A 70 -8.09 7.53 -0.90
C VAL A 70 -8.08 9.06 -0.78
N GLY A 71 -9.00 9.56 0.04
CA GLY A 71 -9.17 10.99 0.30
C GLY A 71 -8.43 11.49 1.55
N SER A 72 -8.59 12.78 1.84
CA SER A 72 -8.08 13.44 3.05
C SER A 72 -8.89 13.13 4.31
N SER A 73 -10.06 12.52 4.17
CA SER A 73 -10.90 12.01 5.25
C SER A 73 -10.82 10.49 5.31
N TRP A 74 -11.11 9.91 6.47
CA TRP A 74 -11.31 8.47 6.60
C TRP A 74 -12.41 8.01 5.64
N ASN A 75 -12.10 7.01 4.84
CA ASN A 75 -13.09 6.36 4.01
C ASN A 75 -13.96 5.41 4.84
N GLN A 76 -15.06 4.97 4.23
CA GLN A 76 -15.85 3.86 4.76
C GLN A 76 -15.01 2.58 4.77
N ILE A 77 -15.33 1.68 5.69
CA ILE A 77 -14.68 0.37 5.77
C ILE A 77 -14.92 -0.38 4.47
N GLN A 78 -13.84 -0.86 3.87
CA GLN A 78 -13.84 -1.66 2.65
C GLN A 78 -13.47 -3.10 2.99
N THR A 79 -14.05 -4.05 2.25
CA THR A 79 -13.76 -5.48 2.44
C THR A 79 -12.93 -5.99 1.27
N PHE A 80 -11.78 -6.60 1.57
CA PHE A 80 -10.87 -7.19 0.60
C PHE A 80 -10.79 -8.71 0.82
N LYS A 81 -11.02 -9.49 -0.23
CA LYS A 81 -10.91 -10.95 -0.17
C LYS A 81 -9.43 -11.34 -0.21
N SER A 82 -8.91 -11.94 0.85
CA SER A 82 -7.58 -12.57 0.81
C SER A 82 -7.61 -13.83 -0.05
N ASP A 83 -6.57 -14.02 -0.86
CA ASP A 83 -6.32 -15.28 -1.59
C ASP A 83 -4.95 -15.91 -1.22
N GLY A 84 -4.23 -15.27 -0.31
CA GLY A 84 -2.98 -15.74 0.27
C GLY A 84 -2.93 -15.52 1.78
N THR A 85 -1.81 -15.86 2.41
CA THR A 85 -1.57 -15.64 3.84
C THR A 85 -0.99 -14.26 4.17
N THR A 86 -0.66 -13.50 3.12
CA THR A 86 -0.11 -12.16 3.23
C THR A 86 -0.93 -11.20 2.40
N MET A 87 -1.20 -10.03 2.97
CA MET A 87 -1.77 -8.90 2.28
C MET A 87 -0.85 -7.69 2.48
N THR A 88 -0.56 -6.97 1.41
CA THR A 88 0.28 -5.78 1.45
C THR A 88 -0.49 -4.60 0.87
N VAL A 89 -0.54 -3.51 1.65
CA VAL A 89 -1.17 -2.25 1.25
C VAL A 89 -0.08 -1.26 0.93
N TYR A 90 -0.01 -0.82 -0.32
CA TYR A 90 0.95 0.15 -0.82
C TYR A 90 0.29 1.52 -0.97
N GLY A 91 1.01 2.58 -0.66
CA GLY A 91 0.60 3.94 -0.97
C GLY A 91 0.89 4.96 0.13
N ASP A 92 0.64 6.21 -0.22
CA ASP A 92 0.98 7.36 0.58
C ASP A 92 -0.08 7.69 1.65
N ILE A 93 -0.44 6.71 2.47
CA ILE A 93 -1.43 6.89 3.54
C ILE A 93 -0.82 7.49 4.81
N ILE A 94 -1.68 8.15 5.59
CA ILE A 94 -1.37 8.70 6.92
C ILE A 94 -2.27 8.11 8.02
N GLY A 95 -3.39 7.48 7.64
CA GLY A 95 -4.26 6.75 8.54
C GLY A 95 -4.53 5.35 8.01
N PHE A 96 -4.40 4.35 8.87
CA PHE A 96 -4.67 2.94 8.54
C PHE A 96 -5.61 2.31 9.55
N GLY A 97 -6.71 1.75 9.07
CA GLY A 97 -7.71 1.06 9.87
C GLY A 97 -7.81 -0.40 9.48
N CYS A 98 -7.83 -1.29 10.47
CA CYS A 98 -7.95 -2.74 10.29
C CYS A 98 -8.81 -3.40 11.37
N MET A 99 -9.78 -2.67 11.91
CA MET A 99 -10.66 -3.12 13.00
C MET A 99 -11.56 -4.32 12.62
N GLU A 100 -11.98 -5.08 13.63
CA GLU A 100 -12.99 -6.16 13.53
C GLU A 100 -12.62 -7.34 12.62
N ASN A 101 -11.33 -7.64 12.44
CA ASN A 101 -10.91 -8.81 11.67
C ASN A 101 -10.81 -10.08 12.53
N GLY A 102 -10.84 -9.98 13.87
CA GLY A 102 -10.80 -11.14 14.77
C GLY A 102 -9.62 -12.06 14.48
N SER A 103 -9.85 -13.37 14.41
CA SER A 103 -8.81 -14.37 14.10
C SER A 103 -8.34 -14.38 12.64
N ARG A 104 -8.92 -13.54 11.76
CA ARG A 104 -8.56 -13.48 10.33
C ARG A 104 -7.30 -12.67 10.09
N LEU A 105 -6.92 -11.81 11.03
CA LEU A 105 -5.73 -10.97 11.00
C LEU A 105 -4.90 -11.22 12.26
N THR A 106 -3.71 -11.77 12.10
CA THR A 106 -2.87 -12.24 13.23
C THR A 106 -1.56 -11.49 13.38
N ALA A 107 -1.07 -10.79 12.35
CA ALA A 107 0.08 -9.91 12.51
C ALA A 107 -0.04 -8.68 11.61
N LEU A 108 0.55 -7.58 12.08
CA LEU A 108 0.55 -6.31 11.40
C LEU A 108 1.96 -5.69 11.46
N ASP A 109 2.53 -5.39 10.31
CA ASP A 109 3.78 -4.63 10.19
C ASP A 109 3.51 -3.33 9.42
N ILE A 110 3.65 -2.21 10.12
CA ILE A 110 3.49 -0.87 9.57
C ILE A 110 4.82 -0.11 9.47
N ALA A 111 5.95 -0.72 9.84
CA ALA A 111 7.24 -0.02 10.00
C ALA A 111 7.74 0.64 8.70
N HIS A 112 7.27 0.17 7.55
CA HIS A 112 7.61 0.74 6.23
C HIS A 112 6.73 1.93 5.82
N ASN A 113 5.78 2.34 6.67
CA ASN A 113 4.95 3.53 6.46
C ASN A 113 5.29 4.63 7.47
N THR A 114 6.47 5.24 7.30
CA THR A 114 7.06 6.22 8.25
C THR A 114 6.27 7.53 8.41
N GLN A 115 5.25 7.77 7.57
CA GLN A 115 4.36 8.93 7.67
C GLN A 115 2.96 8.59 8.16
N LEU A 116 2.74 7.35 8.62
CA LEU A 116 1.52 7.00 9.32
C LEU A 116 1.43 7.80 10.63
N LYS A 117 0.26 8.39 10.87
CA LYS A 117 -0.07 9.24 12.03
C LYS A 117 -1.21 8.68 12.86
N GLU A 118 -2.04 7.84 12.26
CA GLU A 118 -3.23 7.29 12.90
C GLU A 118 -3.33 5.78 12.59
N LEU A 119 -3.51 4.97 13.64
CA LEU A 119 -3.69 3.52 13.53
C LEU A 119 -4.91 3.07 14.34
N TYR A 120 -5.88 2.45 13.67
CA TYR A 120 -7.07 1.89 14.32
C TYR A 120 -7.20 0.39 14.01
N CYS A 121 -6.81 -0.46 14.95
CA CYS A 121 -6.76 -1.90 14.75
C CYS A 121 -7.27 -2.70 15.96
N TYR A 122 -8.32 -2.19 16.62
CA TYR A 122 -8.99 -2.91 17.71
C TYR A 122 -9.82 -4.10 17.19
N GLU A 123 -10.23 -5.00 18.10
CA GLU A 123 -11.02 -6.20 17.77
C GLU A 123 -10.37 -7.14 16.75
N ASN A 124 -9.06 -7.34 16.93
CA ASN A 124 -8.25 -8.30 16.19
C ASN A 124 -7.58 -9.30 17.14
N GLN A 125 -7.11 -10.43 16.62
CA GLN A 125 -6.28 -11.38 17.36
C GLN A 125 -4.81 -11.25 16.93
N LEU A 126 -4.30 -10.02 16.92
CA LEU A 126 -2.91 -9.74 16.61
C LEU A 126 -2.01 -10.39 17.66
N THR A 127 -1.12 -11.29 17.22
CA THR A 127 -0.04 -11.85 18.04
C THR A 127 1.27 -11.11 17.82
N ALA A 128 1.37 -10.30 16.75
CA ALA A 128 2.51 -9.43 16.48
C ALA A 128 2.07 -8.09 15.87
N LEU A 129 2.69 -7.01 16.36
CA LEU A 129 2.58 -5.66 15.82
C LEU A 129 3.99 -5.06 15.73
N ASN A 130 4.42 -4.69 14.52
CA ASN A 130 5.66 -3.96 14.31
C ASN A 130 5.35 -2.52 13.84
N ALA A 131 5.70 -1.54 14.68
CA ALA A 131 5.52 -0.11 14.40
C ALA A 131 6.84 0.68 14.51
N SER A 132 8.00 0.00 14.54
CA SER A 132 9.28 0.63 14.90
C SER A 132 9.73 1.75 13.95
N GLY A 133 9.26 1.74 12.69
CA GLY A 133 9.56 2.79 11.70
C GLY A 133 8.55 3.93 11.64
N CYS A 134 7.42 3.84 12.36
CA CYS A 134 6.38 4.87 12.38
C CYS A 134 6.70 5.97 13.40
N THR A 135 7.69 6.81 13.10
CA THR A 135 8.12 7.88 14.02
C THR A 135 7.11 9.02 14.19
N GLN A 136 6.02 9.02 13.43
CA GLN A 136 4.95 10.02 13.46
C GLN A 136 3.64 9.51 14.07
N LEU A 137 3.62 8.24 14.51
CA LEU A 137 2.48 7.59 15.17
C LEU A 137 2.54 7.82 16.68
#